data_AF-A0A5J4T3Q6-F1
#
_entry.id   AF-A0A5J4T3Q6-F1
#
_cell.length_a   1.000
_cell.length_b   1.000
_cell.length_c   1.000
_cell.angle_alpha   90.00
_cell.angle_beta   90.00
_cell.angle_gamma   90.00
#
_symmetry.space_group_name_H-M   'P 1'
#
loop_
_entity.id
_entity.type
_entity.pdbx_description
1 polymer ?
#
loop_
_entity_poly.entity_id
_entity_poly.type
_entity_poly.pdbx_seq_one_letter_code
_entity_poly.pdbx_strand_id
1 'polypeptide(L)'
;MKKLLFLFLVSDFLFSACKTSEDDIPVIEIVSLYVNDNETNYRDKIEDLPVLAIGDELKIDLKLTGKKMGLSRFVIQEKKAISQEMNGEKESEINLFSMDIEYSKNEVSNALGNPEEGTLAFKDEVYKTTVKVKFTIIAIAKEAAIVFYLSSKGNGSNEATKMELNLQLSNNSIPTIEITELI
;
A
#
# COMPACT_ATOMS: atom_id res chain seq x y z
N MET A 1 8.54 -65.25 -25.65
CA MET A 1 7.18 -64.68 -25.78
C MET A 1 6.66 -64.29 -24.41
N LYS A 2 6.02 -63.11 -24.31
CA LYS A 2 5.23 -62.57 -23.18
C LYS A 2 6.04 -62.20 -21.91
N LYS A 3 5.91 -61.03 -21.30
CA LYS A 3 5.01 -59.88 -21.49
C LYS A 3 5.73 -58.65 -20.92
N LEU A 4 5.74 -57.59 -21.72
CA LEU A 4 5.85 -56.20 -21.29
C LEU A 4 4.74 -55.88 -20.26
N LEU A 5 4.95 -54.84 -19.45
CA LEU A 5 4.07 -54.25 -18.41
C LEU A 5 4.35 -54.67 -16.96
N PHE A 6 5.29 -53.98 -16.34
CA PHE A 6 5.19 -53.44 -14.98
C PHE A 6 5.99 -52.15 -14.97
N LEU A 7 5.53 -50.98 -14.55
CA LEU A 7 4.22 -50.46 -14.21
C LEU A 7 4.53 -48.95 -14.15
N PHE A 8 4.16 -48.19 -15.18
CA PHE A 8 4.26 -46.74 -15.24
C PHE A 8 3.29 -46.13 -14.20
N LEU A 9 3.57 -46.25 -12.91
CA LEU A 9 2.69 -45.76 -11.84
C LEU A 9 3.44 -45.00 -10.74
N VAL A 10 4.55 -44.32 -11.09
CA VAL A 10 5.27 -43.45 -10.14
C VAL A 10 5.44 -42.01 -10.66
N SER A 11 4.85 -41.66 -11.82
CA SER A 11 5.00 -40.30 -12.38
C SER A 11 3.84 -39.34 -12.07
N ASP A 12 2.72 -39.82 -11.51
CA ASP A 12 1.52 -38.98 -11.34
C ASP A 12 1.38 -38.35 -9.95
N PHE A 13 2.36 -38.51 -9.05
CA PHE A 13 2.21 -38.05 -7.66
C PHE A 13 2.96 -36.76 -7.30
N LEU A 14 3.61 -36.06 -8.25
CA LEU A 14 4.49 -34.94 -7.89
C LEU A 14 4.19 -33.60 -8.58
N PHE A 15 2.95 -33.34 -9.00
CA PHE A 15 2.51 -31.98 -9.31
C PHE A 15 1.06 -31.73 -8.90
N SER A 16 0.73 -31.91 -7.63
CA SER A 16 -0.31 -31.07 -7.02
C SER A 16 0.26 -29.67 -6.88
N ALA A 17 0.30 -28.94 -8.00
CA ALA A 17 0.32 -27.48 -7.94
C ALA A 17 -0.92 -27.10 -7.11
N CYS A 18 -0.71 -26.56 -5.90
CA CYS A 18 -1.78 -25.94 -5.14
C CYS A 18 -2.40 -24.88 -6.05
N LYS A 19 -3.55 -25.19 -6.65
CA LYS A 19 -4.44 -24.18 -7.19
C LYS A 19 -4.89 -23.38 -6.00
N THR A 20 -4.27 -22.23 -5.79
CA THR A 20 -4.75 -21.23 -4.86
C THR A 20 -6.15 -20.83 -5.33
N SER A 21 -7.12 -21.01 -4.45
CA SER A 21 -8.46 -20.51 -4.70
C SER A 21 -8.44 -19.00 -4.50
N GLU A 22 -9.26 -18.25 -5.24
CA GLU A 22 -9.39 -16.79 -5.06
C GLU A 22 -9.73 -16.42 -3.60
N ASP A 23 -10.35 -17.35 -2.87
CA ASP A 23 -10.62 -17.28 -1.42
C ASP A 23 -9.37 -17.31 -0.52
N ASP A 24 -8.18 -17.54 -1.05
CA ASP A 24 -6.92 -17.58 -0.29
C ASP A 24 -6.19 -16.23 -0.25
N ILE A 25 -6.58 -15.28 -1.10
CA ILE A 25 -5.89 -14.01 -1.30
C ILE A 25 -6.29 -13.03 -0.18
N PRO A 26 -5.33 -12.38 0.51
CA PRO A 26 -5.63 -11.39 1.55
C PRO A 26 -6.38 -10.18 0.96
N VAL A 27 -7.11 -9.43 1.76
CA VAL A 27 -7.92 -8.30 1.27
C VAL A 27 -7.53 -7.01 1.98
N ILE A 28 -7.37 -5.95 1.19
CA ILE A 28 -7.26 -4.56 1.65
C ILE A 28 -8.58 -3.88 1.33
N GLU A 29 -9.23 -3.30 2.34
CA GLU A 29 -10.47 -2.55 2.19
C GLU A 29 -10.26 -1.14 2.75
N ILE A 30 -10.50 -0.09 1.94
CA ILE A 30 -10.60 1.28 2.44
C ILE A 30 -11.92 1.41 3.19
N VAL A 31 -11.84 1.69 4.48
CA VAL A 31 -13.00 1.91 5.36
C VAL A 31 -13.42 3.37 5.33
N SER A 32 -12.44 4.27 5.30
CA SER A 32 -12.64 5.71 5.18
C SER A 32 -11.44 6.35 4.49
N LEU A 33 -11.70 7.46 3.79
CA LEU A 33 -10.68 8.27 3.12
C LEU A 33 -11.08 9.74 3.24
N TYR A 34 -10.30 10.54 3.96
CA TYR A 34 -10.55 11.96 4.15
C TYR A 34 -9.36 12.79 3.69
N VAL A 35 -9.65 14.03 3.30
CA VAL A 35 -8.64 15.04 3.00
C VAL A 35 -8.75 16.15 4.04
N ASN A 36 -7.63 16.51 4.67
CA ASN A 36 -7.54 17.50 5.74
C ASN A 36 -8.55 17.22 6.87
N ASP A 37 -9.25 18.24 7.33
CA ASP A 37 -10.34 18.15 8.32
C ASP A 37 -11.73 18.19 7.65
N ASN A 38 -11.81 17.81 6.37
CA ASN A 38 -13.08 17.71 5.65
C ASN A 38 -13.87 16.49 6.13
N GLU A 39 -15.18 16.65 6.31
CA GLU A 39 -16.10 15.57 6.68
C GLU A 39 -16.46 14.64 5.50
N THR A 40 -16.06 15.01 4.28
CA THR A 40 -16.34 14.23 3.09
C THR A 40 -15.50 12.96 3.05
N ASN A 41 -16.15 11.80 3.20
CA ASN A 41 -15.52 10.50 2.99
C ASN A 41 -15.47 10.17 1.49
N TYR A 42 -14.27 9.98 0.95
CA TYR A 42 -13.98 9.69 -0.45
C TYR A 42 -13.84 8.20 -0.77
N ARG A 43 -14.09 7.30 0.20
CA ARG A 43 -13.95 5.84 0.02
C ARG A 43 -14.59 5.32 -1.28
N ASP A 44 -15.82 5.74 -1.56
CA ASP A 44 -16.61 5.25 -2.69
C ASP A 44 -16.59 6.21 -3.89
N LYS A 45 -15.70 7.22 -3.85
CA LYS A 45 -15.57 8.27 -4.87
C LYS A 45 -14.12 8.76 -4.97
N ILE A 46 -13.20 7.82 -5.10
CA ILE A 46 -11.76 8.09 -5.15
C ILE A 46 -11.43 8.98 -6.36
N GLU A 47 -12.15 8.83 -7.47
CA GLU A 47 -12.02 9.71 -8.64
C GLU A 47 -12.38 11.18 -8.36
N ASP A 48 -13.17 11.46 -7.32
CA ASP A 48 -13.58 12.80 -6.91
C ASP A 48 -12.63 13.42 -5.87
N LEU A 49 -11.49 12.77 -5.57
CA LEU A 49 -10.50 13.36 -4.68
C LEU A 49 -10.06 14.74 -5.21
N PRO A 50 -9.99 15.76 -4.33
CA PRO A 50 -9.49 17.07 -4.74
C PRO A 50 -8.01 16.98 -5.16
N VAL A 51 -7.59 17.95 -5.97
CA VAL A 51 -6.17 18.17 -6.24
C VAL A 51 -5.49 18.62 -4.95
N LEU A 52 -4.40 17.95 -4.57
CA LEU A 52 -3.71 18.15 -3.29
C LEU A 52 -2.50 19.07 -3.45
N ALA A 53 -2.30 19.98 -2.51
CA ALA A 53 -1.15 20.86 -2.41
C ALA A 53 -0.19 20.42 -1.30
N ILE A 54 1.02 20.99 -1.27
CA ILE A 54 1.96 20.81 -0.16
C ILE A 54 1.28 21.25 1.14
N GLY A 55 1.37 20.41 2.17
CA GLY A 55 0.74 20.60 3.47
C GLY A 55 -0.63 19.95 3.61
N ASP A 56 -1.29 19.54 2.52
CA ASP A 56 -2.52 18.77 2.63
C ASP A 56 -2.27 17.40 3.27
N GLU A 57 -3.28 16.90 3.98
CA GLU A 57 -3.28 15.61 4.65
C GLU A 57 -4.30 14.65 4.02
N LEU A 58 -3.92 13.39 3.83
CA LEU A 58 -4.82 12.28 3.52
C LEU A 58 -4.90 11.36 4.74
N LYS A 59 -6.10 11.11 5.25
CA LYS A 59 -6.35 10.19 6.37
C LYS A 59 -7.11 8.97 5.84
N ILE A 60 -6.53 7.78 5.97
CA ILE A 60 -7.06 6.54 5.40
C ILE A 60 -7.21 5.49 6.50
N ASP A 61 -8.42 5.00 6.70
CA ASP A 61 -8.66 3.82 7.52
C ASP A 61 -8.71 2.58 6.62
N LEU A 62 -7.89 1.58 6.92
CA LEU A 62 -7.79 0.34 6.18
C LEU A 62 -8.19 -0.84 7.05
N LYS A 63 -9.01 -1.73 6.51
CA LYS A 63 -9.28 -3.04 7.08
C LYS A 63 -8.52 -4.09 6.29
N LEU A 64 -7.65 -4.82 6.98
CA LEU A 64 -6.80 -5.85 6.41
C LEU A 64 -7.32 -7.21 6.85
N THR A 65 -7.50 -8.15 5.93
CA THR A 65 -8.03 -9.49 6.25
C THR A 65 -7.22 -10.57 5.53
N GLY A 66 -6.58 -11.45 6.28
CA GLY A 66 -6.06 -12.73 5.82
C GLY A 66 -7.20 -13.74 5.82
N LYS A 67 -7.48 -14.35 4.66
CA LYS A 67 -8.63 -15.24 4.49
C LYS A 67 -8.42 -16.59 5.20
N LYS A 68 -7.77 -17.56 4.54
CA LYS A 68 -7.44 -18.86 5.17
C LYS A 68 -6.19 -18.80 6.04
N MET A 69 -5.30 -17.85 5.77
CA MET A 69 -4.02 -17.70 6.44
C MET A 69 -3.93 -16.34 7.12
N GLY A 70 -3.28 -16.30 8.29
CA GLY A 70 -3.00 -15.04 9.00
C GLY A 70 -2.20 -14.06 8.15
N LEU A 71 -2.25 -12.78 8.50
CA LEU A 71 -1.51 -11.72 7.83
C LEU A 71 -0.01 -11.85 8.09
N SER A 72 0.80 -11.54 7.07
CA SER A 72 2.26 -11.56 7.13
C SER A 72 2.84 -10.16 7.18
N ARG A 73 2.69 -9.41 6.09
CA ARG A 73 3.21 -8.05 5.96
C ARG A 73 2.21 -7.14 5.28
N PHE A 74 2.18 -5.91 5.75
CA PHE A 74 1.56 -4.78 5.07
C PHE A 74 2.65 -3.76 4.75
N VAL A 75 2.72 -3.32 3.50
CA VAL A 75 3.77 -2.41 3.01
C VAL A 75 3.12 -1.28 2.25
N ILE A 76 3.58 -0.06 2.51
CA ILE A 76 3.19 1.16 1.82
C ILE A 76 4.38 1.64 0.99
N GLN A 77 4.15 1.95 -0.28
CA GLN A 77 5.17 2.48 -1.19
C GLN A 77 4.63 3.69 -1.94
N GLU A 78 5.51 4.62 -2.27
CA GLU A 78 5.23 5.71 -3.20
C GLU A 78 5.60 5.26 -4.62
N LYS A 79 4.66 5.33 -5.55
CA LYS A 79 4.97 5.17 -6.97
C LYS A 79 5.36 6.54 -7.50
N LYS A 80 6.68 6.71 -7.70
CA LYS A 80 7.29 7.95 -8.18
C LYS A 80 6.99 8.12 -9.68
N ALA A 81 6.40 9.24 -10.08
CA ALA A 81 6.68 9.79 -11.40
C ALA A 81 7.76 10.85 -11.27
N ILE A 82 8.73 10.75 -12.18
CA ILE A 82 9.92 11.59 -12.32
C ILE A 82 9.59 13.05 -11.93
N SER A 83 10.20 13.54 -10.85
CA SER A 83 10.20 14.96 -10.53
C SER A 83 10.89 15.69 -11.69
N GLN A 84 10.30 16.80 -12.13
CA GLN A 84 10.80 17.53 -13.31
C GLN A 84 12.31 17.75 -13.20
N GLU A 85 13.05 17.37 -14.25
CA GLU A 85 14.49 17.50 -14.37
C GLU A 85 14.95 18.93 -14.05
N MET A 86 15.38 19.18 -12.82
CA MET A 86 16.24 20.33 -12.52
C MET A 86 17.67 19.92 -12.81
N ASN A 87 18.12 20.21 -14.03
CA ASN A 87 19.53 20.34 -14.44
C ASN A 87 20.51 19.30 -13.87
N GLY A 88 20.51 18.07 -14.41
CA GLY A 88 21.71 17.22 -14.52
C GLY A 88 22.42 16.79 -13.23
N GLU A 89 21.90 17.12 -12.06
CA GLU A 89 22.43 16.67 -10.77
C GLU A 89 21.62 15.47 -10.28
N LYS A 90 22.31 14.48 -9.71
CA LYS A 90 21.78 13.19 -9.24
C LYS A 90 20.36 13.34 -8.67
N GLU A 91 19.44 12.54 -9.22
CA GLU A 91 18.10 12.29 -8.68
C GLU A 91 18.19 12.02 -7.17
N SER A 92 18.00 13.06 -6.37
CA SER A 92 17.76 12.88 -4.96
C SER A 92 16.38 12.26 -4.85
N GLU A 93 16.28 11.16 -4.12
CA GLU A 93 14.99 10.54 -3.83
C GLU A 93 14.19 11.50 -2.94
N ILE A 94 13.42 12.38 -3.56
CA ILE A 94 12.49 13.26 -2.85
C ILE A 94 11.25 12.41 -2.55
N ASN A 95 11.00 12.15 -1.26
CA ASN A 95 9.75 11.58 -0.81
C ASN A 95 8.62 12.58 -1.09
N LEU A 96 7.51 12.11 -1.65
CA LEU A 96 6.35 12.96 -1.92
C LEU A 96 5.52 13.18 -0.66
N PHE A 97 5.56 12.21 0.26
CA PHE A 97 4.76 12.23 1.46
C PHE A 97 5.61 12.01 2.72
N SER A 98 5.21 12.62 3.82
CA SER A 98 5.51 12.09 5.16
C SER A 98 4.35 11.24 5.63
N MET A 99 4.63 10.21 6.44
CA MET A 99 3.64 9.19 6.80
C MET A 99 3.62 8.91 8.30
N ASP A 100 2.43 8.87 8.86
CA ASP A 100 2.17 8.38 10.22
C ASP A 100 1.23 7.17 10.15
N ILE A 101 1.56 6.09 10.85
CA ILE A 101 0.75 4.86 10.88
C ILE A 101 0.27 4.56 12.30
N GLU A 102 -1.05 4.45 12.48
CA GLU A 102 -1.69 3.95 13.69
C GLU A 102 -2.07 2.47 13.51
N TYR A 103 -1.62 1.62 14.43
CA TYR A 103 -1.86 0.19 14.40
C TYR A 103 -1.88 -0.41 15.82
N SER A 104 -2.41 -1.62 15.94
CA SER A 104 -2.39 -2.39 17.19
C SER A 104 -0.96 -2.88 17.49
N LYS A 105 -0.28 -2.26 18.46
CA LYS A 105 1.08 -2.66 18.89
C LYS A 105 1.17 -4.11 19.39
N ASN A 106 0.04 -4.68 19.82
CA ASN A 106 -0.02 -6.07 20.26
C ASN A 106 0.01 -7.06 19.09
N GLU A 107 -0.38 -6.63 17.89
CA GLU A 107 -0.47 -7.46 16.68
C GLU A 107 0.74 -7.32 15.77
N VAL A 108 1.51 -6.24 15.89
CA VAL A 108 2.69 -5.96 15.06
C VAL A 108 3.99 -6.34 15.78
N SER A 109 4.92 -6.93 15.02
CA SER A 109 6.26 -7.26 15.47
C SER A 109 7.24 -6.12 15.18
N ASN A 110 7.75 -5.49 16.24
CA ASN A 110 8.76 -4.43 16.14
C ASN A 110 10.14 -4.93 15.67
N ALA A 111 10.35 -6.26 15.62
CA ALA A 111 11.63 -6.84 15.19
C ALA A 111 11.70 -7.12 13.68
N LEU A 112 10.55 -7.19 13.00
CA LEU A 112 10.46 -7.67 11.61
C LEU A 112 9.86 -6.66 10.64
N GLY A 113 9.35 -5.54 11.16
CA GLY A 113 8.81 -4.43 10.37
C GLY A 113 9.45 -3.11 10.76
N ASN A 114 9.25 -2.10 9.92
CA ASN A 114 9.63 -0.72 10.17
C ASN A 114 8.43 0.18 9.88
N PRO A 115 7.59 0.48 10.88
CA PRO A 115 6.38 1.28 10.69
C PRO A 115 6.66 2.70 10.19
N GLU A 116 7.79 3.29 10.58
CA GLU A 116 8.20 4.64 10.13
C GLU A 116 8.52 4.67 8.62
N GLU A 117 8.92 3.52 8.05
CA GLU A 117 9.17 3.31 6.62
C GLU A 117 7.99 2.61 5.91
N GLY A 118 6.80 2.60 6.51
CA GLY A 118 5.61 2.06 5.85
C GLY A 118 5.47 0.54 5.90
N THR A 119 6.25 -0.18 6.71
CA THR A 119 6.23 -1.65 6.77
C THR A 119 5.75 -2.17 8.13
N LEU A 120 4.58 -2.81 8.15
CA LEU A 120 4.09 -3.58 9.30
C LEU A 120 4.33 -5.08 9.07
N ALA A 121 4.95 -5.73 10.04
CA ALA A 121 5.05 -7.20 10.08
C ALA A 121 4.15 -7.72 11.19
N PHE A 122 3.19 -8.58 10.85
CA PHE A 122 2.22 -9.08 11.82
C PHE A 122 2.76 -10.30 12.56
N LYS A 123 2.45 -10.37 13.85
CA LYS A 123 2.63 -11.57 14.67
C LYS A 123 1.75 -12.70 14.14
N ASP A 124 2.03 -13.91 14.61
CA ASP A 124 1.20 -15.05 14.23
C ASP A 124 -0.22 -14.90 14.78
N GLU A 125 -1.18 -15.59 14.16
CA GLU A 125 -2.61 -15.56 14.49
C GLU A 125 -3.35 -14.23 14.27
N VAL A 126 -2.71 -13.21 13.69
CA VAL A 126 -3.40 -11.98 13.27
C VAL A 126 -4.08 -12.23 11.92
N TYR A 127 -5.36 -12.60 11.92
CA TYR A 127 -6.13 -12.81 10.68
C TYR A 127 -6.80 -11.54 10.16
N LYS A 128 -7.08 -10.59 11.03
CA LYS A 128 -7.78 -9.36 10.67
C LYS A 128 -7.34 -8.23 11.58
N THR A 129 -7.13 -7.05 11.01
CA THR A 129 -6.76 -5.87 11.77
C THR A 129 -7.21 -4.59 11.05
N THR A 130 -7.15 -3.48 11.75
CA THR A 130 -7.36 -2.14 11.21
C THR A 130 -6.05 -1.37 11.31
N VAL A 131 -5.68 -0.69 10.23
CA VAL A 131 -4.53 0.21 10.16
C VAL A 131 -5.04 1.56 9.71
N LYS A 132 -4.64 2.64 10.39
CA LYS A 132 -4.89 4.00 9.91
C LYS A 132 -3.59 4.60 9.43
N VAL A 133 -3.64 5.29 8.31
CA VAL A 133 -2.48 5.95 7.74
C VAL A 133 -2.82 7.41 7.48
N LYS A 134 -1.95 8.30 7.93
CA LYS A 134 -1.98 9.70 7.57
C LYS A 134 -0.79 9.99 6.67
N PHE A 135 -1.05 10.55 5.49
CA PHE A 135 -0.03 11.10 4.61
C PHE A 135 -0.12 12.61 4.62
N THR A 136 1.01 13.30 4.71
CA THR A 136 1.10 14.75 4.49
C THR A 136 1.91 14.99 3.21
N ILE A 137 1.38 15.79 2.29
CA ILE A 137 2.08 16.12 1.03
C ILE A 137 3.25 17.05 1.35
N ILE A 138 4.48 16.63 1.02
CA ILE A 138 5.70 17.43 1.28
C ILE A 138 6.42 17.85 -0.01
N ALA A 139 6.10 17.23 -1.14
CA ALA A 139 6.62 17.61 -2.44
C ALA A 139 5.59 17.38 -3.56
N ILE A 140 5.81 18.03 -4.71
CA ILE A 140 4.94 17.96 -5.88
C ILE A 140 5.59 17.08 -6.94
N ALA A 141 4.78 16.26 -7.60
CA ALA A 141 5.18 15.47 -8.76
C ALA A 141 4.08 15.50 -9.82
N LYS A 142 4.46 15.25 -11.08
CA LYS A 142 3.52 15.21 -12.20
C LYS A 142 2.48 14.10 -12.04
N GLU A 143 2.91 12.95 -11.53
CA GLU A 143 2.03 11.84 -11.17
C GLU A 143 2.46 11.33 -9.80
N ALA A 144 1.49 10.97 -8.97
CA ALA A 144 1.76 10.45 -7.64
C ALA A 144 0.75 9.36 -7.34
N ALA A 145 1.22 8.24 -6.81
CA ALA A 145 0.32 7.22 -6.29
C ALA A 145 0.90 6.59 -5.02
N ILE A 146 -0.01 6.21 -4.12
CA ILE A 146 0.31 5.42 -2.95
C ILE A 146 -0.08 3.98 -3.25
N VAL A 147 0.84 3.06 -3.03
CA VAL A 147 0.65 1.63 -3.29
C VAL A 147 0.69 0.87 -1.98
N PHE A 148 -0.36 0.10 -1.73
CA PHE A 148 -0.49 -0.79 -0.59
C PHE A 148 -0.28 -2.23 -1.03
N TYR A 149 0.56 -2.95 -0.31
CA TYR A 149 0.75 -4.40 -0.46
C TYR A 149 0.36 -5.11 0.82
N LEU A 150 -0.38 -6.21 0.70
CA LEU A 150 -0.75 -7.07 1.82
C LEU A 150 -0.47 -8.52 1.47
N SER A 151 0.29 -9.22 2.29
CA SER A 151 0.55 -10.65 2.15
C SER A 151 0.03 -11.44 3.34
N SER A 152 -0.34 -12.70 3.09
CA SER A 152 -0.64 -13.68 4.14
C SER A 152 0.58 -14.54 4.47
N LYS A 153 0.58 -15.18 5.64
CA LYS A 153 1.54 -16.19 6.06
C LYS A 153 1.36 -17.43 5.18
N GLY A 154 2.44 -18.12 4.83
CA GLY A 154 2.37 -19.29 3.96
C GLY A 154 3.74 -19.76 3.49
N ASN A 155 3.78 -21.00 3.01
CA ASN A 155 4.97 -21.78 2.68
C ASN A 155 5.37 -21.73 1.19
N GLY A 156 4.95 -20.70 0.44
CA GLY A 156 5.45 -20.48 -0.93
C GLY A 156 4.51 -19.86 -1.96
N SER A 157 3.26 -19.49 -1.62
CA SER A 157 2.45 -18.65 -2.50
C SER A 157 2.81 -17.19 -2.28
N ASN A 158 3.43 -16.56 -3.28
CA ASN A 158 3.76 -15.12 -3.31
C ASN A 158 2.51 -14.24 -3.52
N GLU A 159 1.37 -14.66 -3.00
CA GLU A 159 0.09 -13.99 -3.26
C GLU A 159 -0.06 -12.81 -2.30
N ALA A 160 0.24 -11.64 -2.84
CA ALA A 160 0.03 -10.36 -2.20
C ALA A 160 -1.07 -9.60 -2.94
N THR A 161 -1.95 -8.96 -2.17
CA THR A 161 -2.89 -8.00 -2.70
C THR A 161 -2.20 -6.68 -2.87
N LYS A 162 -2.33 -6.10 -4.07
CA LYS A 162 -1.86 -4.76 -4.40
C LYS A 162 -3.08 -3.85 -4.57
N MET A 163 -3.08 -2.71 -3.90
CA MET A 163 -4.05 -1.63 -4.09
C MET A 163 -3.30 -0.34 -4.38
N GLU A 164 -3.72 0.42 -5.39
CA GLU A 164 -3.05 1.65 -5.83
C GLU A 164 -4.04 2.82 -5.74
N LEU A 165 -3.66 3.86 -5.02
CA LEU A 165 -4.40 5.11 -4.87
C LEU A 165 -3.68 6.20 -5.65
N ASN A 166 -4.23 6.56 -6.81
CA ASN A 166 -3.69 7.64 -7.64
C ASN A 166 -4.12 8.99 -7.08
N LEU A 167 -3.19 9.95 -7.05
CA LEU A 167 -3.39 11.29 -6.52
C LEU A 167 -3.06 12.33 -7.58
N GLN A 168 -3.81 13.43 -7.58
CA GLN A 168 -3.50 14.61 -8.36
C GLN A 168 -2.85 15.65 -7.44
N LEU A 169 -1.63 16.07 -7.77
CA LEU A 169 -0.91 17.09 -7.00
C LEU A 169 -0.92 18.43 -7.76
N SER A 170 -1.07 19.52 -7.03
CA SER A 170 -1.04 20.88 -7.56
C SER A 170 0.37 21.23 -8.02
N ASN A 171 0.51 21.64 -9.28
CA ASN A 171 1.78 22.11 -9.86
C ASN A 171 2.10 23.57 -9.55
N ASN A 172 1.36 24.24 -8.64
CA ASN A 172 1.59 25.66 -8.36
C ASN A 172 2.83 25.88 -7.49
N SER A 173 3.97 26.03 -8.15
CA SER A 173 5.28 26.42 -7.58
C SER A 173 5.35 27.88 -7.10
N ILE A 174 4.24 28.54 -6.77
CA ILE A 174 4.25 29.96 -6.38
C ILE A 174 3.56 30.11 -5.03
N PRO A 175 4.30 30.38 -3.94
CA PRO A 175 3.67 30.91 -2.74
C PRO A 175 3.00 32.22 -3.13
N THR A 176 1.67 32.28 -3.05
CA THR A 176 0.93 33.54 -3.13
C THR A 176 1.31 34.35 -1.89
N ILE A 177 2.34 35.17 -2.02
CA ILE A 177 2.59 36.25 -1.08
C ILE A 177 1.50 37.27 -1.36
N GLU A 178 0.45 37.28 -0.53
CA GLU A 178 -0.43 38.44 -0.45
C GLU A 178 0.41 39.60 0.10
N ILE A 179 0.96 40.42 -0.80
CA ILE A 179 1.47 41.73 -0.41
C ILE A 179 0.24 42.60 -0.21
N THR A 180 -0.22 42.70 1.03
CA THR A 180 -1.16 43.74 1.42
C THR A 180 -0.45 45.07 1.22
N GLU A 181 -0.76 45.77 0.12
CA GLU A 181 -0.39 47.17 -0.03
C GLU A 181 -1.01 47.95 1.13
N LEU A 182 -0.17 48.39 2.06
CA LEU A 182 -0.51 49.43 3.03
C LEU A 182 -0.58 50.75 2.25
N ILE A 183 -1.81 51.19 1.97
CA ILE A 183 -2.12 52.59 1.60
C ILE A 183 -2.39 53.37 2.88
#